data_AF-A0A2N6D0P8-F1
#
_entry.id   AF-A0A2N6D0P8-F1
#
_cell.length_a   1.000
_cell.length_b   1.000
_cell.length_c   1.000
_cell.angle_alpha   90.00
_cell.angle_beta   90.00
_cell.angle_gamma   90.00
#
_symmetry.space_group_name_H-M   'P 1'
#
loop_
_entity.id
_entity.type
_entity.pdbx_description
1 polymer ?
#
loop_
_entity_poly.entity_id
_entity_poly.type
_entity_poly.pdbx_seq_one_letter_code
_entity_poly.pdbx_strand_id
1 'polypeptide(L)'
;MELSVQQAALLEKYDRQDILGLIRLVDQIRNAPDYMATYRRLLAAGKLSSSSIKQEQLAAALISELEDILNASAERSIQANYFEVGEQIRKKFGPDAADVYLASKMPDDFLTAIRQNPDHGDNKKLSDDLVDEYKSALIRIEKGRRTISDLLQPYSNFPLKNAALLNAQFNQLYNLLKTDYKYLSVKPYLMKIVQLMLEKQPSQVNGPETEGEPSEFNLFWDYRSSGIEPTIATQVSLHLAFINLLKYIKKHQLLPDDIYHKIAGRISHVLQYKSSETLSPKARKIFSDLLEQINNDEPAILRKLAATFVDEYLCAEEQMRIRHRMIEGELAFTNEFLKQIAPSADQLSGEHEAKVKIALEKLICLKEVFELSTRQMQNAASKPFAELERSALSISTALSPTQLASWIKIYSILFSNANLLSHGKAIVAKERAIELEKMRSLISDLTTYHLIQNIAQLKVVVDRSILVPDDEKIAQFKQFSDILRIKLQGLMDQERQKEKSLREMIDELVFLNNESAQFVIAETFAGFQDIVDAFNSGVSDYFVRDKEALLKESRALYNEICNQCLKGVIKRPVLLRQHKSETVPEARKRSWLGRLFS
;
A
#
# COMPACT_ATOMS: atom_id res chain seq x y z
N MET A 1 47.53 -2.70 25.24
CA MET A 1 47.53 -4.14 25.54
C MET A 1 48.38 -4.80 24.48
N GLU A 2 49.40 -5.57 24.86
CA GLU A 2 50.17 -6.37 23.90
C GLU A 2 49.38 -7.65 23.60
N LEU A 3 49.16 -7.94 22.31
CA LEU A 3 48.54 -9.18 21.87
C LEU A 3 49.53 -10.34 22.07
N SER A 4 49.05 -11.49 22.54
CA SER A 4 49.86 -12.71 22.51
C SER A 4 50.24 -13.07 21.07
N VAL A 5 51.33 -13.84 20.88
CA VAL A 5 51.79 -14.28 19.55
C VAL A 5 50.68 -15.00 18.76
N GLN A 6 49.87 -15.80 19.45
CA GLN A 6 48.71 -16.49 18.86
C GLN A 6 47.61 -15.51 18.43
N GLN A 7 47.32 -14.49 19.23
CA GLN A 7 46.33 -13.47 18.89
C GLN A 7 46.80 -12.56 17.76
N ALA A 8 48.09 -12.20 17.72
CA ALA A 8 48.66 -11.42 16.61
C ALA A 8 48.59 -12.19 15.28
N ALA A 9 48.89 -13.48 15.29
CA ALA A 9 48.79 -14.33 14.11
C ALA A 9 47.33 -14.54 13.67
N LEU A 10 46.39 -14.72 14.60
CA LEU A 10 44.96 -14.75 14.29
C LEU A 10 44.48 -13.42 13.70
N LEU A 11 44.91 -12.30 14.25
CA LEU A 11 44.56 -10.96 13.78
C LEU A 11 45.05 -10.74 12.35
N GLU A 12 46.28 -11.13 12.02
CA GLU A 12 46.81 -11.02 10.65
C GLU A 12 45.93 -11.79 9.64
N LYS A 13 45.47 -12.99 10.03
CA LYS A 13 44.59 -13.81 9.19
C LYS A 13 43.17 -13.25 9.12
N TYR A 14 42.66 -12.68 10.20
CA TYR A 14 41.38 -11.99 10.26
C TYR A 14 41.37 -10.75 9.36
N ASP A 15 42.38 -9.89 9.46
CA ASP A 15 42.50 -8.64 8.68
C ASP A 15 42.57 -8.90 7.17
N ARG A 16 43.23 -9.98 6.76
CA ARG A 16 43.31 -10.43 5.36
C ARG A 16 42.13 -11.29 4.92
N GLN A 17 41.20 -11.57 5.82
CA GLN A 17 40.12 -12.54 5.63
C GLN A 17 40.58 -13.90 5.06
N ASP A 18 41.74 -14.40 5.53
CA ASP A 18 42.32 -15.67 5.08
C ASP A 18 41.62 -16.84 5.77
N ILE A 19 40.42 -17.21 5.29
CA ILE A 19 39.57 -18.27 5.90
C ILE A 19 40.34 -19.60 6.07
N LEU A 20 41.08 -20.03 5.05
CA LEU A 20 41.88 -21.26 5.12
C LEU A 20 43.06 -21.11 6.09
N GLY A 21 43.69 -19.93 6.13
CA GLY A 21 44.71 -19.61 7.11
C GLY A 21 44.19 -19.66 8.54
N LEU A 22 42.99 -19.11 8.79
CA LEU A 22 42.29 -19.18 10.07
C LEU A 22 42.00 -20.63 10.46
N ILE A 23 41.44 -21.43 9.54
CA ILE A 23 41.15 -22.85 9.79
C ILE A 23 42.42 -23.62 10.20
N ARG A 24 43.53 -23.42 9.47
CA ARG A 24 44.82 -24.07 9.76
C ARG A 24 45.38 -23.62 11.10
N LEU A 25 45.31 -22.33 11.40
CA LEU A 25 45.87 -21.77 12.62
C LEU A 25 45.05 -22.19 13.86
N VAL A 26 43.73 -22.26 13.74
CA VAL A 26 42.86 -22.83 14.79
C VAL A 26 43.16 -24.31 15.01
N ASP A 27 43.44 -25.08 13.95
CA ASP A 27 43.85 -26.48 14.08
C ASP A 27 45.21 -26.61 14.79
N GLN A 28 46.18 -25.74 14.48
CA GLN A 28 47.46 -25.68 15.18
C GLN A 28 47.28 -25.37 16.67
N ILE A 29 46.45 -24.37 17.01
CA ILE A 29 46.15 -24.01 18.41
C ILE A 29 45.49 -25.19 19.13
N ARG A 30 44.58 -25.91 18.48
CA ARG A 30 43.90 -27.06 19.06
C ARG A 30 44.87 -28.21 19.38
N ASN A 31 45.89 -28.40 18.55
CA ASN A 31 46.87 -29.47 18.68
C ASN A 31 48.13 -29.04 19.46
N ALA A 32 48.18 -27.79 19.96
CA ALA A 32 49.30 -27.25 20.70
C ALA A 32 49.30 -27.75 22.17
N PRO A 33 50.49 -27.90 22.80
CA PRO A 33 50.60 -28.40 24.18
C PRO A 33 49.92 -27.48 25.22
N ASP A 34 49.76 -26.20 24.91
CA ASP A 34 49.14 -25.17 25.75
C ASP A 34 47.62 -24.99 25.48
N TYR A 35 47.01 -25.80 24.61
CA TYR A 35 45.58 -25.69 24.25
C TYR A 35 44.65 -25.62 25.46
N MET A 36 44.93 -26.38 26.52
CA MET A 36 44.10 -26.41 27.74
C MET A 36 44.06 -25.06 28.47
N ALA A 37 45.12 -24.25 28.37
CA ALA A 37 45.12 -22.90 28.92
C ALA A 37 44.17 -21.99 28.11
N THR A 38 44.27 -22.03 26.78
CA THR A 38 43.39 -21.30 25.86
C THR A 38 41.92 -21.70 26.03
N TYR A 39 41.65 -23.00 26.16
CA TYR A 39 40.32 -23.55 26.42
C TYR A 39 39.72 -23.02 27.73
N ARG A 40 40.46 -23.09 28.84
CA ARG A 40 40.01 -22.59 30.15
C ARG A 40 39.75 -21.09 30.14
N ARG A 41 40.60 -20.31 29.46
CA ARG A 41 40.40 -18.86 29.28
C ARG A 41 39.10 -18.55 28.54
N LEU A 42 38.87 -19.20 27.40
CA LEU A 42 37.66 -18.97 26.60
C LEU A 42 36.38 -19.44 27.31
N LEU A 43 36.44 -20.51 28.10
CA LEU A 43 35.35 -20.92 28.99
C LEU A 43 35.06 -19.90 30.08
N ALA A 44 36.11 -19.40 30.76
CA ALA A 44 35.96 -18.39 31.81
C ALA A 44 35.36 -17.08 31.26
N ALA A 45 35.65 -16.74 30.01
CA ALA A 45 35.05 -15.62 29.29
C ALA A 45 33.62 -15.89 28.77
N GLY A 46 33.04 -17.06 29.06
CA GLY A 46 31.68 -17.42 28.61
C GLY A 46 31.53 -17.69 27.11
N LYS A 47 32.64 -17.80 26.36
CA LYS A 47 32.63 -17.96 24.90
C LYS A 47 32.48 -19.41 24.44
N LEU A 48 32.57 -20.37 25.37
CA LEU A 48 32.45 -21.80 25.13
C LEU A 48 31.51 -22.42 26.18
N SER A 49 30.81 -23.50 25.81
CA SER A 49 29.72 -24.05 26.65
C SER A 49 29.83 -25.54 27.04
N SER A 50 30.77 -26.35 26.53
CA SER A 50 30.92 -27.77 26.96
C SER A 50 32.23 -28.49 26.52
N SER A 51 32.35 -29.78 26.90
CA SER A 51 33.55 -30.63 26.91
C SER A 51 34.03 -31.18 25.55
N SER A 52 33.19 -31.21 24.50
CA SER A 52 33.61 -31.60 23.14
C SER A 52 33.50 -30.44 22.17
N ILE A 53 34.62 -29.75 21.94
CA ILE A 53 34.64 -28.58 21.07
C ILE A 53 34.94 -28.97 19.63
N LYS A 54 34.00 -28.67 18.74
CA LYS A 54 34.23 -28.72 17.29
C LYS A 54 35.13 -27.55 16.89
N GLN A 55 35.96 -27.75 15.87
CA GLN A 55 36.86 -26.72 15.34
C GLN A 55 36.13 -25.41 15.00
N GLU A 56 34.88 -25.49 14.53
CA GLU A 56 34.01 -24.35 14.22
C GLU A 56 33.69 -23.50 15.46
N GLN A 57 33.37 -24.15 16.59
CA GLN A 57 33.07 -23.47 17.86
C GLN A 57 34.31 -22.81 18.45
N LEU A 58 35.48 -23.46 18.32
CA LEU A 58 36.75 -22.87 18.74
C LEU A 58 37.10 -21.65 17.88
N ALA A 59 36.92 -21.74 16.55
CA ALA A 59 37.17 -20.64 15.64
C ALA A 59 36.25 -19.44 15.94
N ALA A 60 34.95 -19.67 16.13
CA ALA A 60 34.00 -18.61 16.48
C ALA A 60 34.35 -17.93 17.81
N ALA A 61 34.72 -18.71 18.84
CA ALA A 61 35.12 -18.16 20.14
C ALA A 61 36.39 -17.31 20.07
N LEU A 62 37.40 -17.76 19.30
CA LEU A 62 38.64 -17.02 19.08
C LEU A 62 38.43 -15.76 18.25
N ILE A 63 37.61 -15.81 17.20
CA ILE A 63 37.26 -14.64 16.38
C ILE A 63 36.52 -13.60 17.22
N SER A 64 35.51 -14.02 18.00
CA SER A 64 34.79 -13.12 18.90
C SER A 64 35.72 -12.46 19.93
N GLU A 65 36.72 -13.17 20.45
CA GLU A 65 37.72 -12.58 21.35
C GLU A 65 38.58 -11.50 20.66
N LEU A 66 38.95 -11.69 19.40
CA LEU A 66 39.67 -10.67 18.63
C LEU A 66 38.80 -9.45 18.38
N GLU A 67 37.54 -9.65 18.00
CA GLU A 67 36.58 -8.57 17.75
C GLU A 67 36.37 -7.71 19.01
N ASP A 68 36.24 -8.33 20.19
CA ASP A 68 36.15 -7.60 21.47
C ASP A 68 37.39 -6.75 21.75
N ILE A 69 38.59 -7.31 21.51
CA ILE A 69 39.86 -6.59 21.70
C ILE A 69 39.97 -5.40 20.73
N LEU A 70 39.58 -5.61 19.47
CA LEU A 70 39.56 -4.56 18.45
C LEU A 70 38.58 -3.45 18.82
N ASN A 71 37.37 -3.79 19.27
CA ASN A 71 36.35 -2.82 19.66
C ASN A 71 36.78 -2.02 20.90
N ALA A 72 37.37 -2.67 21.92
CA ALA A 72 37.90 -1.98 23.10
C ALA A 72 39.09 -1.04 22.77
N SER A 73 39.87 -1.36 21.73
CA SER A 73 40.98 -0.50 21.28
C SER A 73 40.52 0.71 20.45
N ALA A 74 39.36 0.61 19.80
CA ALA A 74 38.82 1.66 18.92
C ALA A 74 38.25 2.88 19.69
N GLU A 75 37.89 2.72 20.96
CA GLU A 75 37.38 3.81 21.82
C GLU A 75 38.41 4.94 22.08
N ARG A 76 39.67 4.80 21.65
CA ARG A 76 40.74 5.79 21.89
C ARG A 76 41.32 6.47 20.66
N SER A 77 40.76 6.30 19.46
CA SER A 77 41.25 7.02 18.26
C SER A 77 40.49 8.33 18.02
N ILE A 78 41.23 9.42 17.78
CA ILE A 78 40.71 10.74 17.40
C ILE A 78 39.67 10.59 16.27
N GLN A 79 38.44 10.99 16.55
CA GLN A 79 37.32 10.88 15.62
C GLN A 79 37.51 11.88 14.48
N ALA A 80 37.88 11.40 13.30
CA ALA A 80 37.78 12.19 12.07
C ALA A 80 36.31 12.60 11.88
N ASN A 81 36.07 13.85 11.51
CA ASN A 81 34.71 14.35 11.28
C ASN A 81 34.06 13.61 10.09
N TYR A 82 32.74 13.46 10.07
CA TYR A 82 32.00 12.78 9.01
C TYR A 82 32.37 13.29 7.61
N PHE A 83 32.57 14.61 7.45
CA PHE A 83 33.00 15.21 6.19
C PHE A 83 34.39 14.77 5.75
N GLU A 84 35.34 14.64 6.68
CA GLU A 84 36.70 14.19 6.37
C GLU A 84 36.70 12.73 5.94
N VAL A 85 35.88 11.89 6.59
CA VAL A 85 35.68 10.51 6.18
C VAL A 85 35.02 10.44 4.80
N GLY A 86 34.01 11.29 4.54
CA GLY A 86 33.37 11.41 3.23
C GLY A 86 34.35 11.79 2.12
N GLU A 87 35.23 12.78 2.36
CA GLU A 87 36.27 13.18 1.39
C GLU A 87 37.31 12.07 1.15
N GLN A 88 37.67 11.30 2.19
CA GLN A 88 38.53 10.13 2.02
C GLN A 88 37.85 9.03 1.20
N ILE A 89 36.56 8.79 1.43
CA ILE A 89 35.76 7.86 0.63
C ILE A 89 35.71 8.35 -0.81
N ARG A 90 35.43 9.63 -1.04
CA ARG A 90 35.36 10.24 -2.37
C ARG A 90 36.65 10.03 -3.17
N LYS A 91 37.80 10.27 -2.54
CA LYS A 91 39.11 10.11 -3.17
C LYS A 91 39.45 8.66 -3.53
N LYS A 92 39.01 7.69 -2.74
CA LYS A 92 39.40 6.27 -2.91
C LYS A 92 38.37 5.41 -3.63
N PHE A 93 37.09 5.71 -3.43
CA PHE A 93 35.95 4.88 -3.78
C PHE A 93 34.96 5.60 -4.71
N GLY A 94 35.19 6.88 -5.00
CA GLY A 94 34.38 7.67 -5.91
C GLY A 94 33.29 8.51 -5.22
N PRO A 95 32.69 9.46 -5.96
CA PRO A 95 31.71 10.39 -5.41
C PRO A 95 30.45 9.70 -4.92
N ASP A 96 29.93 8.71 -5.66
CA ASP A 96 28.67 8.02 -5.32
C ASP A 96 28.72 7.37 -3.93
N ALA A 97 29.83 6.71 -3.58
CA ALA A 97 30.00 6.08 -2.28
C ALA A 97 30.10 7.10 -1.14
N ALA A 98 30.74 8.25 -1.40
CA ALA A 98 30.83 9.33 -0.43
C ALA A 98 29.47 9.99 -0.19
N ASP A 99 28.70 10.20 -1.25
CA ASP A 99 27.39 10.84 -1.16
C ASP A 99 26.39 9.92 -0.43
N VAL A 100 26.43 8.61 -0.65
CA VAL A 100 25.63 7.63 0.12
C VAL A 100 26.03 7.63 1.60
N TYR A 101 27.34 7.67 1.90
CA TYR A 101 27.82 7.74 3.27
C TYR A 101 27.33 9.02 3.98
N LEU A 102 27.51 10.18 3.33
CA LEU A 102 27.11 11.47 3.90
C LEU A 102 25.59 11.55 4.09
N ALA A 103 24.79 11.14 3.10
CA ALA A 103 23.32 11.14 3.21
C ALA A 103 22.81 10.19 4.31
N SER A 104 23.54 9.11 4.61
CA SER A 104 23.15 8.17 5.67
C SER A 104 23.53 8.66 7.07
N LYS A 105 24.70 9.31 7.20
CA LYS A 105 25.22 9.85 8.48
C LYS A 105 24.66 11.22 8.83
N MET A 106 24.34 12.04 7.83
CA MET A 106 23.61 13.30 7.94
C MET A 106 22.32 13.19 7.12
N PRO A 107 21.34 12.43 7.61
CA PRO A 107 20.04 12.34 6.98
C PRO A 107 19.37 13.71 6.91
N ASP A 108 18.50 13.87 5.91
CA ASP A 108 17.55 14.98 5.88
C ASP A 108 16.57 14.92 7.07
N ASP A 109 15.85 16.00 7.29
CA ASP A 109 14.85 16.11 8.37
C ASP A 109 13.80 15.00 8.28
N PHE A 110 13.43 14.61 7.05
CA PHE A 110 12.51 13.52 6.77
C PHE A 110 12.98 12.20 7.36
N LEU A 111 14.16 11.70 6.95
CA LEU A 111 14.68 10.43 7.44
C LEU A 111 15.05 10.50 8.93
N THR A 112 15.44 11.66 9.42
CA THR A 112 15.66 11.90 10.87
C THR A 112 14.38 11.68 11.67
N ALA A 113 13.25 12.24 11.22
CA ALA A 113 11.97 12.06 11.87
C ALA A 113 11.47 10.61 11.81
N ILE A 114 11.83 9.86 10.77
CA ILE A 114 11.50 8.43 10.65
C ILE A 114 12.27 7.61 11.68
N ARG A 115 13.58 7.85 11.80
CA ARG A 115 14.43 7.11 12.74
C ARG A 115 14.06 7.35 14.21
N GLN A 116 13.56 8.55 14.54
CA GLN A 116 13.14 8.88 15.90
C GLN A 116 11.80 8.23 16.29
N ASN A 117 10.82 8.23 15.37
CA ASN A 117 9.48 7.70 15.61
C ASN A 117 9.01 6.85 14.42
N PRO A 118 9.51 5.61 14.28
CA PRO A 118 9.21 4.76 13.12
C PRO A 118 7.80 4.17 13.16
N ASP A 119 7.22 4.03 14.35
CA ASP A 119 5.93 3.34 14.56
C ASP A 119 4.74 4.30 14.65
N HIS A 120 4.94 5.61 14.49
CA HIS A 120 3.87 6.62 14.55
C HIS A 120 3.69 7.27 13.19
N GLY A 121 2.44 7.44 12.76
CA GLY A 121 2.12 8.10 11.50
C GLY A 121 2.66 9.53 11.42
N ASP A 122 2.71 10.06 10.20
CA ASP A 122 3.00 11.48 10.02
C ASP A 122 1.85 12.33 10.58
N ASN A 123 2.19 13.49 11.15
CA ASN A 123 1.18 14.47 11.56
C ASN A 123 0.59 15.21 10.35
N LYS A 124 1.24 15.10 9.18
CA LYS A 124 0.75 15.64 7.92
C LYS A 124 -0.39 14.79 7.37
N LYS A 125 -1.32 15.44 6.66
CA LYS A 125 -2.37 14.74 5.91
C LYS A 125 -1.76 13.87 4.81
N LEU A 126 -2.37 12.70 4.58
CA LEU A 126 -1.99 11.84 3.45
C LEU A 126 -2.22 12.56 2.11
N SER A 127 -1.16 12.69 1.32
CA SER A 127 -1.17 13.27 -0.03
C SER A 127 -0.29 12.47 -0.98
N ASP A 128 -0.48 12.64 -2.30
CA ASP A 128 0.39 12.04 -3.32
C ASP A 128 1.84 12.50 -3.15
N ASP A 129 2.05 13.80 -2.89
CA ASP A 129 3.38 14.37 -2.65
C ASP A 129 4.10 13.68 -1.47
N LEU A 130 3.37 13.41 -0.37
CA LEU A 130 3.92 12.70 0.77
C LEU A 130 4.33 11.28 0.35
N VAL A 131 3.44 10.55 -0.32
CA VAL A 131 3.75 9.18 -0.78
C VAL A 131 4.96 9.16 -1.73
N ASP A 132 5.08 10.16 -2.61
CA ASP A 132 6.20 10.29 -3.53
C ASP A 132 7.50 10.63 -2.81
N GLU A 133 7.46 11.41 -1.71
CA GLU A 133 8.61 11.62 -0.82
C GLU A 133 9.09 10.29 -0.21
N TYR A 134 8.18 9.47 0.31
CA TYR A 134 8.49 8.12 0.83
C TYR A 134 9.06 7.19 -0.25
N LYS A 135 8.44 7.14 -1.44
CA LYS A 135 8.93 6.33 -2.57
C LYS A 135 10.31 6.78 -3.02
N SER A 136 10.53 8.09 -3.12
CA SER A 136 11.82 8.66 -3.49
C SER A 136 12.90 8.29 -2.47
N ALA A 137 12.58 8.32 -1.17
CA ALA A 137 13.48 7.89 -0.12
C ALA A 137 13.80 6.39 -0.19
N LEU A 138 12.80 5.52 -0.43
CA LEU A 138 13.02 4.08 -0.63
C LEU A 138 13.92 3.80 -1.84
N ILE A 139 13.67 4.47 -2.97
CA ILE A 139 14.49 4.35 -4.17
C ILE A 139 15.93 4.81 -3.88
N ARG A 140 16.10 5.93 -3.15
CA ARG A 140 17.41 6.45 -2.75
C ARG A 140 18.17 5.45 -1.89
N ILE A 141 17.51 4.86 -0.90
CA ILE A 141 18.11 3.89 0.03
C ILE A 141 18.48 2.60 -0.69
N GLU A 142 17.60 2.07 -1.54
CA GLU A 142 17.90 0.88 -2.34
C GLU A 142 19.03 1.13 -3.34
N LYS A 143 19.06 2.30 -4.00
CA LYS A 143 20.19 2.70 -4.85
C LYS A 143 21.48 2.78 -4.04
N GLY A 144 21.44 3.40 -2.86
CA GLY A 144 22.59 3.48 -1.96
C GLY A 144 23.09 2.10 -1.52
N ARG A 145 22.18 1.20 -1.13
CA ARG A 145 22.48 -0.18 -0.78
C ARG A 145 23.20 -0.90 -1.92
N ARG A 146 22.68 -0.79 -3.15
CA ARG A 146 23.30 -1.39 -4.35
C ARG A 146 24.68 -0.81 -4.61
N THR A 147 24.82 0.51 -4.58
CA THR A 147 26.12 1.18 -4.79
C THR A 147 27.18 0.65 -3.81
N ILE A 148 26.86 0.56 -2.52
CA ILE A 148 27.81 0.06 -1.51
C ILE A 148 28.05 -1.44 -1.66
N SER A 149 26.99 -2.22 -1.91
CA SER A 149 27.10 -3.67 -2.13
C SER A 149 27.99 -3.99 -3.34
N ASP A 150 27.79 -3.30 -4.46
CA ASP A 150 28.56 -3.45 -5.69
C ASP A 150 30.01 -3.02 -5.49
N LEU A 151 30.23 -1.93 -4.75
CA LEU A 151 31.56 -1.46 -4.38
C LEU A 151 32.33 -2.48 -3.53
N LEU A 152 31.64 -3.25 -2.68
CA LEU A 152 32.26 -4.27 -1.85
C LEU A 152 32.56 -5.58 -2.58
N GLN A 153 31.94 -5.84 -3.74
CA GLN A 153 32.11 -7.10 -4.48
C GLN A 153 33.58 -7.44 -4.81
N PRO A 154 34.41 -6.50 -5.29
CA PRO A 154 35.81 -6.78 -5.58
C PRO A 154 36.61 -7.17 -4.35
N TYR A 155 36.20 -6.77 -3.13
CA TYR A 155 36.93 -7.04 -1.88
C TYR A 155 36.36 -8.22 -1.08
N SER A 156 35.35 -8.89 -1.61
CA SER A 156 34.66 -10.01 -0.96
C SER A 156 35.39 -11.33 -1.22
N ASN A 157 35.39 -12.21 -0.21
CA ASN A 157 35.80 -13.60 -0.39
C ASN A 157 34.72 -14.44 -1.07
N PHE A 158 33.49 -13.93 -1.07
CA PHE A 158 32.32 -14.59 -1.63
C PHE A 158 31.55 -13.60 -2.51
N PRO A 159 32.13 -13.09 -3.62
CA PRO A 159 31.37 -12.21 -4.51
C PRO A 159 30.07 -12.91 -4.96
N LEU A 160 29.01 -12.14 -5.20
CA LEU A 160 27.65 -12.67 -5.45
C LEU A 160 27.62 -13.71 -6.57
N LYS A 161 28.47 -13.57 -7.59
CA LYS A 161 28.65 -14.56 -8.66
C LYS A 161 29.11 -15.93 -8.13
N ASN A 162 30.06 -15.93 -7.20
CA ASN A 162 30.57 -17.14 -6.55
C ASN A 162 29.55 -17.71 -5.56
N ALA A 163 28.84 -16.86 -4.81
CA ALA A 163 27.73 -17.29 -3.96
C ALA A 163 26.62 -17.98 -4.77
N ALA A 164 26.24 -17.43 -5.93
CA ALA A 164 25.28 -18.03 -6.84
C ALA A 164 25.77 -19.36 -7.42
N LEU A 165 27.05 -19.43 -7.82
CA LEU A 165 27.64 -20.68 -8.29
C LEU A 165 27.65 -21.75 -7.20
N LEU A 166 28.01 -21.40 -5.96
CA LEU A 166 27.99 -22.33 -4.84
C LEU A 166 26.57 -22.81 -4.53
N ASN A 167 25.57 -21.91 -4.55
CA ASN A 167 24.17 -22.29 -4.38
C ASN A 167 23.72 -23.28 -5.46
N ALA A 168 24.05 -23.02 -6.73
CA ALA A 168 23.73 -23.92 -7.83
C ALA A 168 24.41 -25.30 -7.70
N GLN A 169 25.70 -25.33 -7.33
CA GLN A 169 26.41 -26.59 -7.10
C GLN A 169 25.87 -27.35 -5.89
N PHE A 170 25.45 -26.65 -4.84
CA PHE A 170 24.80 -27.25 -3.68
C PHE A 170 23.46 -27.87 -4.04
N ASN A 171 22.59 -27.16 -4.77
CA ASN A 171 21.30 -27.70 -5.20
C ASN A 171 21.45 -28.88 -6.16
N GLN A 172 22.41 -28.82 -7.08
CA GLN A 172 22.75 -29.96 -7.93
C GLN A 172 23.18 -31.17 -7.09
N LEU A 173 24.02 -30.96 -6.09
CA LEU A 173 24.48 -32.00 -5.18
C LEU A 173 23.33 -32.58 -4.34
N TYR A 174 22.48 -31.72 -3.79
CA TYR A 174 21.30 -32.11 -3.03
C TYR A 174 20.34 -32.96 -3.87
N ASN A 175 20.02 -32.54 -5.09
CA ASN A 175 19.12 -33.27 -5.99
C ASN A 175 19.66 -34.65 -6.38
N LEU A 176 20.97 -34.77 -6.60
CA LEU A 176 21.61 -36.07 -6.90
C LEU A 176 21.60 -37.02 -5.69
N LEU A 177 21.68 -36.49 -4.47
CA LEU A 177 21.76 -37.29 -3.26
C LEU A 177 20.39 -37.61 -2.64
N LYS A 178 19.35 -36.81 -2.94
CA LYS A 178 17.99 -36.99 -2.40
C LYS A 178 17.27 -38.22 -2.96
N THR A 179 17.65 -38.66 -4.16
CA THR A 179 17.01 -39.78 -4.86
C THR A 179 17.50 -41.16 -4.38
N ASP A 180 18.56 -41.22 -3.59
CA ASP A 180 19.15 -42.46 -3.06
C ASP A 180 18.64 -42.74 -1.63
N TYR A 181 18.41 -44.01 -1.28
CA TYR A 181 18.06 -44.43 0.10
C TYR A 181 19.12 -44.01 1.13
N LYS A 182 20.37 -43.82 0.68
CA LYS A 182 21.47 -43.30 1.50
C LYS A 182 21.33 -41.82 1.86
N TYR A 183 20.36 -41.11 1.29
CA TYR A 183 20.05 -39.71 1.58
C TYR A 183 19.96 -39.42 3.09
N LEU A 184 19.27 -40.28 3.85
CA LEU A 184 19.09 -40.11 5.29
C LEU A 184 20.42 -40.01 6.06
N SER A 185 21.48 -40.65 5.57
CA SER A 185 22.80 -40.62 6.20
C SER A 185 23.59 -39.34 5.88
N VAL A 186 23.34 -38.71 4.73
CA VAL A 186 24.00 -37.48 4.28
C VAL A 186 23.22 -36.23 4.66
N LYS A 187 21.90 -36.35 4.82
CA LYS A 187 20.97 -35.27 5.16
C LYS A 187 21.47 -34.37 6.30
N PRO A 188 22.05 -34.87 7.42
CA PRO A 188 22.58 -34.01 8.46
C PRO A 188 23.69 -33.04 7.98
N TYR A 189 24.54 -33.48 7.05
CA TYR A 189 25.61 -32.64 6.49
C TYR A 189 25.05 -31.57 5.55
N LEU A 190 24.05 -31.91 4.73
CA LEU A 190 23.36 -30.97 3.84
C LEU A 190 22.59 -29.92 4.66
N MET A 191 21.80 -30.37 5.64
CA MET A 191 21.02 -29.48 6.49
C MET A 191 21.88 -28.54 7.32
N LYS A 192 23.09 -28.96 7.73
CA LYS A 192 24.03 -28.07 8.40
C LYS A 192 24.45 -26.88 7.52
N ILE A 193 24.71 -27.12 6.23
CA ILE A 193 25.03 -26.04 5.27
C ILE A 193 23.84 -25.10 5.11
N VAL A 194 22.64 -25.66 5.01
CA VAL A 194 21.39 -24.90 4.93
C VAL A 194 21.20 -24.01 6.17
N GLN A 195 21.36 -24.58 7.37
CA GLN A 195 21.22 -23.86 8.64
C GLN A 195 22.19 -22.68 8.76
N LEU A 196 23.46 -22.88 8.37
CA LEU A 196 24.48 -21.82 8.42
C LEU A 196 24.19 -20.65 7.45
N MET A 197 23.36 -20.88 6.42
CA MET A 197 23.13 -19.92 5.33
C MET A 197 21.70 -19.38 5.26
N LEU A 198 20.81 -19.83 6.13
CA LEU A 198 19.40 -19.42 6.23
C LEU A 198 19.05 -18.86 7.61
N GLU A 199 20.00 -18.28 8.34
CA GLU A 199 19.91 -18.02 9.80
C GLU A 199 18.63 -17.29 10.26
N LYS A 200 17.88 -16.59 9.39
CA LYS A 200 16.48 -16.20 9.65
C LYS A 200 15.65 -16.20 8.36
N GLN A 201 15.00 -17.31 8.00
CA GLN A 201 13.85 -17.16 7.10
C GLN A 201 12.81 -16.26 7.80
N PRO A 202 12.30 -15.21 7.13
CA PRO A 202 11.00 -14.70 7.53
C PRO A 202 10.03 -15.86 7.34
N SER A 203 9.30 -16.18 8.40
CA SER A 203 8.21 -17.15 8.42
C SER A 203 7.56 -17.15 7.06
N GLN A 204 7.69 -18.26 6.33
CA GLN A 204 6.95 -18.43 5.09
C GLN A 204 5.51 -18.07 5.40
N VAL A 205 5.02 -17.11 4.62
CA VAL A 205 3.64 -16.69 4.48
C VAL A 205 2.71 -17.83 4.85
N ASN A 206 1.78 -17.57 5.76
CA ASN A 206 0.64 -18.42 6.12
C ASN A 206 0.01 -19.06 4.87
N GLY A 207 0.55 -20.21 4.49
CA GLY A 207 0.02 -21.17 3.55
C GLY A 207 0.02 -22.51 4.28
N PRO A 208 -0.93 -23.40 3.96
CA PRO A 208 -1.03 -24.68 4.66
C PRO A 208 0.30 -25.39 4.55
N GLU A 209 0.78 -25.91 5.68
CA GLU A 209 2.01 -26.67 5.84
C GLU A 209 2.22 -27.62 4.66
N THR A 210 3.03 -27.21 3.70
CA THR A 210 3.59 -28.15 2.73
C THR A 210 4.66 -28.92 3.48
N GLU A 211 4.28 -30.06 4.06
CA GLU A 211 5.13 -31.05 4.75
C GLU A 211 6.21 -31.70 3.85
N GLY A 212 6.68 -31.00 2.80
CA GLY A 212 7.71 -31.48 1.87
C GLY A 212 9.01 -30.69 2.02
N GLU A 213 10.15 -31.41 2.06
CA GLU A 213 11.46 -30.76 1.89
C GLU A 213 11.51 -30.04 0.54
N PRO A 214 11.95 -28.76 0.49
CA PRO A 214 11.96 -27.98 -0.74
C PRO A 214 12.81 -28.67 -1.82
N SER A 215 12.40 -28.50 -3.07
CA SER A 215 13.11 -29.02 -4.25
C SER A 215 14.43 -28.30 -4.50
N GLU A 216 14.55 -27.05 -4.05
CA GLU A 216 15.76 -26.24 -4.15
C GLU A 216 15.92 -25.36 -2.91
N PHE A 217 17.17 -25.13 -2.51
CA PHE A 217 17.50 -24.19 -1.46
C PHE A 217 18.03 -22.88 -2.04
N ASN A 218 17.86 -21.80 -1.29
CA ASN A 218 18.33 -20.48 -1.67
C ASN A 218 19.41 -20.02 -0.70
N LEU A 219 20.57 -20.68 -0.70
CA LEU A 219 21.72 -20.28 0.12
C LEU A 219 22.10 -18.82 -0.18
N PHE A 220 22.58 -18.08 0.82
CA PHE A 220 22.96 -16.65 0.67
C PHE A 220 21.78 -15.74 0.27
N TRP A 221 20.54 -16.07 0.66
CA TRP A 221 19.40 -15.17 0.41
C TRP A 221 19.60 -13.83 1.13
N ASP A 222 19.94 -13.85 2.42
CA ASP A 222 20.20 -12.65 3.21
C ASP A 222 21.33 -11.81 2.62
N TYR A 223 22.41 -12.43 2.15
CA TYR A 223 23.51 -11.70 1.52
C TYR A 223 23.08 -11.04 0.21
N ARG A 224 22.28 -11.72 -0.62
CA ARG A 224 21.77 -11.15 -1.88
C ARG A 224 20.78 -10.00 -1.65
N SER A 225 19.93 -10.10 -0.62
CA SER A 225 18.95 -9.08 -0.31
C SER A 225 19.56 -7.88 0.41
N SER A 226 20.43 -8.11 1.40
CA SER A 226 20.99 -7.05 2.25
C SER A 226 22.30 -6.47 1.75
N GLY A 227 23.06 -7.22 0.94
CA GLY A 227 24.44 -6.90 0.57
C GLY A 227 25.47 -7.19 1.67
N ILE A 228 25.03 -7.64 2.86
CA ILE A 228 25.91 -7.95 3.99
C ILE A 228 26.42 -9.38 3.86
N GLU A 229 27.73 -9.52 3.65
CA GLU A 229 28.40 -10.82 3.54
C GLU A 229 28.33 -11.58 4.89
N PRO A 230 28.22 -12.93 4.88
CA PRO A 230 28.27 -13.71 6.11
C PRO A 230 29.52 -13.40 6.93
N THR A 231 29.40 -13.39 8.25
CA THR A 231 30.53 -13.12 9.15
C THR A 231 31.69 -14.09 8.91
N ILE A 232 32.92 -13.70 9.25
CA ILE A 232 34.10 -14.56 9.10
C ILE A 232 33.91 -15.90 9.85
N ALA A 233 33.27 -15.88 11.03
CA ALA A 233 32.96 -17.10 11.77
C ALA A 233 31.98 -18.02 11.02
N THR A 234 30.93 -17.45 10.41
CA THR A 234 29.99 -18.18 9.55
C THR A 234 30.68 -18.72 8.30
N GLN A 235 31.56 -17.96 7.66
CA GLN A 235 32.34 -18.39 6.49
C GLN A 235 33.28 -19.57 6.81
N VAL A 236 33.95 -19.53 7.96
CA VAL A 236 34.78 -20.65 8.47
C VAL A 236 33.92 -21.89 8.70
N SER A 237 32.77 -21.73 9.33
CA SER A 237 31.84 -22.82 9.61
C SER A 237 31.28 -23.45 8.33
N LEU A 238 30.95 -22.61 7.34
CA LEU A 238 30.49 -23.04 6.02
C LEU A 238 31.57 -23.87 5.30
N HIS A 239 32.82 -23.39 5.31
CA HIS A 239 33.96 -24.10 4.75
C HIS A 239 34.11 -25.51 5.33
N LEU A 240 34.09 -25.61 6.67
CA LEU A 240 34.23 -26.89 7.36
C LEU A 240 33.03 -27.80 7.08
N ALA A 241 31.82 -27.27 7.00
CA ALA A 241 30.62 -28.03 6.63
C ALA A 241 30.72 -28.64 5.22
N PHE A 242 31.12 -27.85 4.21
CA PHE A 242 31.34 -28.36 2.85
C PHE A 242 32.46 -29.41 2.78
N ILE A 243 33.59 -29.19 3.46
CA ILE A 243 34.69 -30.16 3.50
C ILE A 243 34.22 -31.49 4.09
N ASN A 244 33.45 -31.45 5.17
CA ASN A 244 32.93 -32.64 5.82
C ASN A 244 31.92 -33.38 4.92
N LEU A 245 31.03 -32.64 4.25
CA LEU A 245 30.10 -33.20 3.27
C LEU A 245 30.85 -33.92 2.14
N LEU A 246 31.81 -33.25 1.50
CA LEU A 246 32.56 -33.82 0.38
C LEU A 246 33.40 -35.04 0.81
N LYS A 247 34.04 -34.99 1.98
CA LYS A 247 34.76 -36.14 2.54
C LYS A 247 33.84 -37.34 2.77
N TYR A 248 32.63 -37.10 3.29
CA TYR A 248 31.65 -38.15 3.54
C TYR A 248 31.20 -38.81 2.23
N ILE A 249 30.83 -38.00 1.24
CA ILE A 249 30.43 -38.47 -0.10
C ILE A 249 31.52 -39.34 -0.72
N LYS A 250 32.78 -38.88 -0.68
CA LYS A 250 33.91 -39.62 -1.23
C LYS A 250 34.16 -40.93 -0.49
N LYS A 251 34.17 -40.91 0.85
CA LYS A 251 34.43 -42.10 1.68
C LYS A 251 33.40 -43.20 1.43
N HIS A 252 32.15 -42.82 1.24
CA HIS A 252 31.03 -43.76 1.07
C HIS A 252 30.64 -43.98 -0.41
N GLN A 253 31.39 -43.41 -1.36
CA GLN A 253 31.18 -43.51 -2.80
C GLN A 253 29.72 -43.25 -3.18
N LEU A 254 29.15 -42.16 -2.66
CA LEU A 254 27.73 -41.84 -2.84
C LEU A 254 27.41 -41.26 -4.22
N LEU A 255 28.45 -40.90 -4.98
CA LEU A 255 28.35 -40.42 -6.35
C LEU A 255 29.46 -41.09 -7.18
N PRO A 256 29.24 -41.27 -8.50
CA PRO A 256 30.30 -41.62 -9.43
C PRO A 256 31.48 -40.64 -9.34
N ASP A 257 32.70 -41.14 -9.47
CA ASP A 257 33.93 -40.37 -9.25
C ASP A 257 34.04 -39.14 -10.18
N ASP A 258 33.63 -39.27 -11.44
CA ASP A 258 33.62 -38.20 -12.43
C ASP A 258 32.67 -37.05 -12.02
N ILE A 259 31.45 -37.40 -11.56
CA ILE A 259 30.46 -36.45 -11.07
C ILE A 259 30.95 -35.80 -9.78
N TYR A 260 31.46 -36.59 -8.84
CA TYR A 260 32.02 -36.10 -7.59
C TYR A 260 33.15 -35.10 -7.83
N HIS A 261 34.15 -35.45 -8.65
CA HIS A 261 35.29 -34.59 -8.93
C HIS A 261 34.89 -33.28 -9.60
N LYS A 262 33.90 -33.32 -10.51
CA LYS A 262 33.37 -32.12 -11.17
C LYS A 262 32.71 -31.16 -10.18
N ILE A 263 31.81 -31.65 -9.32
CA ILE A 263 31.09 -30.82 -8.35
C ILE A 263 32.04 -30.35 -7.23
N ALA A 264 32.81 -31.28 -6.65
CA ALA A 264 33.77 -30.98 -5.58
C ALA A 264 34.83 -29.99 -6.04
N GLY A 265 35.31 -30.08 -7.30
CA GLY A 265 36.24 -29.13 -7.88
C GLY A 265 35.67 -27.71 -7.96
N ARG A 266 34.40 -27.57 -8.40
CA ARG A 266 33.72 -26.26 -8.48
C ARG A 266 33.43 -25.65 -7.11
N ILE A 267 32.97 -26.48 -6.16
CA ILE A 267 32.76 -26.06 -4.77
C ILE A 267 34.10 -25.61 -4.15
N SER A 268 35.15 -26.41 -4.32
CA SER A 268 36.49 -26.10 -3.80
C SER A 268 37.06 -24.82 -4.41
N HIS A 269 36.88 -24.62 -5.72
CA HIS A 269 37.31 -23.39 -6.40
C HIS A 269 36.66 -22.14 -5.79
N VAL A 270 35.35 -22.18 -5.51
CA VAL A 270 34.65 -21.06 -4.87
C VAL A 270 35.14 -20.85 -3.43
N LEU A 271 35.22 -21.91 -2.65
CA LEU A 271 35.65 -21.83 -1.25
C LEU A 271 37.10 -21.30 -1.14
N GLN A 272 37.98 -21.68 -2.07
CA GLN A 272 39.38 -21.24 -2.09
C GLN A 272 39.59 -19.87 -2.76
N TYR A 273 38.52 -19.24 -3.27
CA TYR A 273 38.63 -17.94 -3.88
C TYR A 273 39.15 -16.91 -2.87
N LYS A 274 40.13 -16.13 -3.31
CA LYS A 274 40.66 -14.98 -2.58
C LYS A 274 40.66 -13.82 -3.54
N SER A 275 40.11 -12.69 -3.10
CA SER A 275 40.23 -11.47 -3.89
C SER A 275 41.70 -11.06 -4.03
N SER A 276 42.06 -10.56 -5.21
CA SER A 276 43.34 -9.88 -5.45
C SER A 276 43.38 -8.49 -4.83
N GLU A 277 42.22 -7.94 -4.45
CA GLU A 277 42.07 -6.61 -3.86
C GLU A 277 41.82 -6.71 -2.36
N THR A 278 42.43 -5.82 -1.60
CA THR A 278 42.28 -5.78 -0.14
C THR A 278 41.63 -4.47 0.28
N LEU A 279 40.59 -4.57 1.10
CA LEU A 279 39.97 -3.43 1.77
C LEU A 279 40.52 -3.31 3.19
N SER A 280 40.91 -2.11 3.62
CA SER A 280 41.39 -1.91 4.98
C SER A 280 40.28 -2.25 6.00
N PRO A 281 40.62 -2.83 7.17
CA PRO A 281 39.62 -3.18 8.19
C PRO A 281 38.74 -2.00 8.59
N LYS A 282 39.31 -0.79 8.69
CA LYS A 282 38.57 0.44 9.00
C LYS A 282 37.54 0.80 7.91
N ALA A 283 37.92 0.73 6.64
CA ALA A 283 36.99 1.03 5.54
C ALA A 283 35.90 -0.03 5.43
N ARG A 284 36.26 -1.31 5.65
CA ARG A 284 35.29 -2.41 5.68
C ARG A 284 34.25 -2.24 6.78
N LYS A 285 34.68 -1.88 8.00
CA LYS A 285 33.77 -1.59 9.11
C LYS A 285 32.82 -0.44 8.75
N ILE A 286 33.34 0.66 8.20
CA ILE A 286 32.51 1.80 7.75
C ILE A 286 31.41 1.36 6.78
N PHE A 287 31.75 0.57 5.74
CA PHE A 287 30.76 0.14 4.76
C PHE A 287 29.80 -0.94 5.28
N SER A 288 30.25 -1.78 6.22
CA SER A 288 29.40 -2.78 6.87
C SER A 288 28.36 -2.10 7.77
N ASP A 289 28.81 -1.18 8.64
CA ASP A 289 27.94 -0.36 9.48
C ASP A 289 26.97 0.49 8.64
N LEU A 290 27.43 0.97 7.47
CA LEU A 290 26.60 1.71 6.53
C LEU A 290 25.50 0.84 5.90
N LEU A 291 25.82 -0.39 5.47
CA LEU A 291 24.83 -1.34 4.96
C LEU A 291 23.83 -1.74 6.04
N GLU A 292 24.28 -2.00 7.27
CA GLU A 292 23.38 -2.28 8.39
C GLU A 292 22.41 -1.11 8.63
N GLN A 293 22.91 0.12 8.64
CA GLN A 293 22.08 1.30 8.82
C GLN A 293 21.06 1.47 7.68
N ILE A 294 21.49 1.34 6.43
CA ILE A 294 20.63 1.40 5.22
C ILE A 294 19.54 0.33 5.27
N ASN A 295 19.90 -0.91 5.64
CA ASN A 295 18.96 -2.04 5.74
C ASN A 295 17.97 -1.89 6.91
N ASN A 296 18.30 -1.09 7.92
CA ASN A 296 17.40 -0.73 9.01
C ASN A 296 16.47 0.44 8.65
N ASP A 297 16.90 1.34 7.76
CA ASP A 297 16.10 2.49 7.33
C ASP A 297 14.90 2.08 6.47
N GLU A 298 15.09 1.14 5.53
CA GLU A 298 14.01 0.65 4.66
C GLU A 298 12.76 0.18 5.45
N PRO A 299 12.87 -0.76 6.40
CA PRO A 299 11.71 -1.18 7.18
C PRO A 299 11.16 -0.07 8.08
N ALA A 300 11.98 0.88 8.55
CA ALA A 300 11.50 2.01 9.33
C ALA A 300 10.62 2.95 8.49
N ILE A 301 11.03 3.24 7.25
CA ILE A 301 10.25 4.05 6.29
C ILE A 301 8.92 3.37 5.97
N LEU A 302 8.97 2.06 5.68
CA LEU A 302 7.76 1.29 5.38
C LEU A 302 6.79 1.25 6.56
N ARG A 303 7.28 1.10 7.80
CA ARG A 303 6.44 1.13 9.00
C ARG A 303 5.76 2.48 9.19
N LYS A 304 6.50 3.57 9.03
CA LYS A 304 5.94 4.92 9.21
C LYS A 304 4.88 5.25 8.15
N LEU A 305 5.15 4.87 6.89
CA LEU A 305 4.18 5.00 5.80
C LEU A 305 2.91 4.21 6.10
N ALA A 306 3.07 2.95 6.53
CA ALA A 306 1.94 2.09 6.89
C ALA A 306 1.12 2.66 8.06
N ALA A 307 1.78 3.19 9.10
CA ALA A 307 1.10 3.85 10.22
C ALA A 307 0.27 5.05 9.75
N THR A 308 0.85 5.91 8.91
CA THR A 308 0.16 7.08 8.32
C THR A 308 -1.09 6.65 7.52
N PHE A 309 -0.96 5.57 6.73
CA PHE A 309 -2.06 5.05 5.94
C PHE A 309 -3.19 4.48 6.80
N VAL A 310 -2.84 3.75 7.88
CA VAL A 310 -3.82 3.21 8.83
C VAL A 310 -4.55 4.33 9.56
N ASP A 311 -3.83 5.33 10.06
CA ASP A 311 -4.42 6.45 10.79
C ASP A 311 -5.41 7.24 9.92
N GLU A 312 -5.03 7.53 8.68
CA GLU A 312 -5.88 8.26 7.72
C GLU A 312 -7.07 7.43 7.25
N TYR A 313 -6.89 6.13 7.04
CA TYR A 313 -7.99 5.22 6.75
C TYR A 313 -9.01 5.21 7.89
N LEU A 314 -8.57 4.99 9.14
CA LEU A 314 -9.47 4.90 10.30
C LEU A 314 -10.19 6.22 10.55
N CYS A 315 -9.48 7.35 10.40
CA CYS A 315 -10.06 8.68 10.53
C CYS A 315 -11.14 8.94 9.46
N ALA A 316 -10.83 8.67 8.18
CA ALA A 316 -11.77 8.86 7.09
C ALA A 316 -12.97 7.91 7.20
N GLU A 317 -12.73 6.63 7.51
CA GLU A 317 -13.78 5.63 7.68
C GLU A 317 -14.75 6.00 8.80
N GLU A 318 -14.24 6.42 9.97
CA GLU A 318 -15.11 6.77 11.09
C GLU A 318 -15.93 8.04 10.80
N GLN A 319 -15.33 9.04 10.15
CA GLN A 319 -16.06 10.23 9.72
C GLN A 319 -17.19 9.88 8.74
N MET A 320 -16.92 9.02 7.75
CA MET A 320 -17.94 8.53 6.82
C MET A 320 -19.04 7.76 7.53
N ARG A 321 -18.70 6.84 8.43
CA ARG A 321 -19.68 6.05 9.20
C ARG A 321 -20.57 6.92 10.06
N ILE A 322 -20.01 7.93 10.72
CA ILE A 322 -20.80 8.89 11.51
C ILE A 322 -21.81 9.58 10.60
N ARG A 323 -21.40 10.05 9.43
CA ARG A 323 -22.31 10.68 8.45
C ARG A 323 -23.38 9.72 7.94
N HIS A 324 -22.99 8.50 7.60
CA HIS A 324 -23.90 7.45 7.15
C HIS A 324 -24.99 7.17 8.20
N ARG A 325 -24.61 6.97 9.48
CA ARG A 325 -25.55 6.80 10.59
C ARG A 325 -26.46 8.00 10.84
N MET A 326 -25.97 9.21 10.64
CA MET A 326 -26.81 10.41 10.77
C MET A 326 -27.88 10.45 9.68
N ILE A 327 -27.53 10.09 8.44
CA ILE A 327 -28.45 10.00 7.31
C ILE A 327 -29.53 8.94 7.57
N GLU A 328 -29.14 7.74 8.03
CA GLU A 328 -30.09 6.70 8.44
C GLU A 328 -31.06 7.21 9.52
N GLY A 329 -30.54 7.98 10.50
CA GLY A 329 -31.36 8.61 11.53
C GLY A 329 -32.39 9.60 10.96
N GLU A 330 -31.97 10.48 10.04
CA GLU A 330 -32.89 11.41 9.36
C GLU A 330 -33.94 10.67 8.51
N LEU A 331 -33.57 9.57 7.86
CA LEU A 331 -34.48 8.76 7.08
C LEU A 331 -35.49 8.02 7.97
N ALA A 332 -35.07 7.55 9.15
CA ALA A 332 -35.99 6.99 10.14
C ALA A 332 -37.01 8.03 10.63
N PHE A 333 -36.57 9.26 10.89
CA PHE A 333 -37.46 10.38 11.26
C PHE A 333 -38.41 10.74 10.11
N THR A 334 -37.92 10.74 8.87
CA THR A 334 -38.74 11.00 7.67
C THR A 334 -39.81 9.92 7.48
N ASN A 335 -39.46 8.65 7.70
CA ASN A 335 -40.39 7.53 7.65
C ASN A 335 -41.49 7.66 8.72
N GLU A 336 -41.11 8.00 9.94
CA GLU A 336 -42.05 8.15 11.04
C GLU A 336 -42.97 9.37 10.86
N PHE A 337 -42.45 10.49 10.35
CA PHE A 337 -43.25 11.64 9.93
C PHE A 337 -44.36 11.23 8.96
N LEU A 338 -44.01 10.49 7.90
CA LEU A 338 -44.97 10.02 6.90
C LEU A 338 -46.03 9.07 7.51
N LYS A 339 -45.64 8.21 8.44
CA LYS A 339 -46.58 7.33 9.16
C LYS A 339 -47.57 8.10 10.03
N GLN A 340 -47.12 9.16 10.72
CA GLN A 340 -47.98 9.96 11.58
C GLN A 340 -48.94 10.85 10.79
N ILE A 341 -48.62 11.18 9.54
CA ILE A 341 -49.49 11.94 8.63
C ILE A 341 -50.50 11.04 7.90
N ALA A 342 -50.14 9.80 7.59
CA ALA A 342 -50.99 8.86 6.84
C ALA A 342 -52.46 8.74 7.34
N PRO A 343 -52.77 8.81 8.66
CA PRO A 343 -54.15 8.77 9.16
C PRO A 343 -54.98 10.02 8.83
N SER A 344 -54.35 11.14 8.48
CA SER A 344 -54.98 12.45 8.29
C SER A 344 -54.84 12.96 6.85
N ALA A 345 -54.49 12.08 5.90
CA ALA A 345 -54.15 12.44 4.52
C ALA A 345 -55.27 13.18 3.78
N ASP A 346 -56.53 12.87 4.09
CA ASP A 346 -57.72 13.48 3.45
C ASP A 346 -58.03 14.91 3.94
N GLN A 347 -57.30 15.43 4.93
CA GLN A 347 -57.50 16.77 5.53
C GLN A 347 -56.27 17.68 5.46
N LEU A 348 -55.27 17.35 4.63
CA LEU A 348 -54.04 18.12 4.52
C LEU A 348 -54.27 19.44 3.78
N SER A 349 -53.69 20.53 4.30
CA SER A 349 -53.58 21.78 3.54
C SER A 349 -52.63 21.58 2.34
N GLY A 350 -52.80 22.35 1.25
CA GLY A 350 -51.93 22.22 0.07
C GLY A 350 -50.43 22.43 0.36
N GLU A 351 -50.11 23.18 1.43
CA GLU A 351 -48.73 23.35 1.90
C GLU A 351 -48.19 22.08 2.61
N HIS A 352 -49.05 21.33 3.30
CA HIS A 352 -48.72 20.04 3.89
C HIS A 352 -48.61 18.92 2.85
N GLU A 353 -49.40 18.93 1.78
CA GLU A 353 -49.27 17.97 0.67
C GLU A 353 -47.91 18.08 -0.03
N ALA A 354 -47.42 19.30 -0.27
CA ALA A 354 -46.10 19.53 -0.86
C ALA A 354 -44.97 19.00 0.04
N LYS A 355 -45.07 19.22 1.35
CA LYS A 355 -44.15 18.71 2.37
C LYS A 355 -44.10 17.18 2.42
N VAL A 356 -45.27 16.53 2.37
CA VAL A 356 -45.40 15.07 2.33
C VAL A 356 -44.78 14.48 1.06
N LYS A 357 -44.98 15.13 -0.09
CA LYS A 357 -44.40 14.70 -1.36
C LYS A 357 -42.86 14.73 -1.34
N ILE A 358 -42.27 15.80 -0.78
CA ILE A 358 -40.81 15.93 -0.62
C ILE A 358 -40.27 14.82 0.30
N ALA A 359 -40.93 14.57 1.44
CA ALA A 359 -40.55 13.51 2.37
C ALA A 359 -40.66 12.10 1.76
N LEU A 360 -41.70 11.85 0.95
CA LEU A 360 -41.89 10.59 0.21
C LEU A 360 -40.80 10.37 -0.84
N GLU A 361 -40.45 11.41 -1.61
CA GLU A 361 -39.36 11.33 -2.60
C GLU A 361 -38.01 11.08 -1.94
N LYS A 362 -37.70 11.77 -0.82
CA LYS A 362 -36.50 11.51 0.01
C LYS A 362 -36.45 10.05 0.47
N LEU A 363 -37.57 9.51 0.95
CA LEU A 363 -37.65 8.13 1.43
C LEU A 363 -37.48 7.11 0.30
N ILE A 364 -38.22 7.27 -0.81
CA ILE A 364 -38.20 6.31 -1.94
C ILE A 364 -36.80 6.20 -2.53
N CYS A 365 -36.12 7.33 -2.75
CA CYS A 365 -34.80 7.34 -3.40
C CYS A 365 -33.67 6.82 -2.51
N LEU A 366 -33.82 6.84 -1.18
CA LEU A 366 -32.73 6.53 -0.24
C LEU A 366 -32.94 5.25 0.57
N LYS A 367 -34.16 4.69 0.59
CA LYS A 367 -34.49 3.49 1.38
C LYS A 367 -33.76 2.22 0.91
N GLU A 368 -33.35 2.15 -0.35
CA GLU A 368 -32.56 1.03 -0.90
C GLU A 368 -31.05 1.21 -0.67
N VAL A 369 -30.61 2.43 -0.31
CA VAL A 369 -29.20 2.79 -0.09
C VAL A 369 -28.86 2.79 1.40
N PHE A 370 -29.79 3.20 2.26
CA PHE A 370 -29.62 3.29 3.70
C PHE A 370 -30.62 2.37 4.42
N GLU A 371 -30.11 1.30 5.02
CA GLU A 371 -30.94 0.36 5.77
C GLU A 371 -31.26 0.91 7.17
N LEU A 372 -32.54 1.06 7.46
CA LEU A 372 -33.00 1.57 8.74
C LEU A 372 -32.98 0.47 9.81
N SER A 373 -32.19 0.65 10.86
CA SER A 373 -32.20 -0.28 12.00
C SER A 373 -33.47 -0.16 12.84
N THR A 374 -33.87 -1.26 13.49
CA THR A 374 -35.00 -1.31 14.42
C THR A 374 -34.85 -0.28 15.55
N ARG A 375 -33.63 -0.04 16.02
CA ARG A 375 -33.32 0.95 17.06
C ARG A 375 -33.55 2.38 16.58
N GLN A 376 -33.15 2.71 15.35
CA GLN A 376 -33.41 4.04 14.78
C GLN A 376 -34.91 4.27 14.58
N MET A 377 -35.66 3.26 14.13
CA MET A 377 -37.13 3.35 14.01
C MET A 377 -37.81 3.56 15.37
N GLN A 378 -37.37 2.85 16.43
CA GLN A 378 -37.90 3.04 17.78
C GLN A 378 -37.58 4.44 18.33
N ASN A 379 -36.36 4.93 18.09
CA ASN A 379 -35.99 6.30 18.45
C ASN A 379 -36.87 7.32 17.72
N ALA A 380 -37.13 7.12 16.42
CA ALA A 380 -38.00 7.99 15.64
C ALA A 380 -39.43 8.04 16.19
N ALA A 381 -40.00 6.89 16.58
CA ALA A 381 -41.35 6.81 17.15
C ALA A 381 -41.51 7.60 18.46
N SER A 382 -40.41 7.80 19.21
CA SER A 382 -40.41 8.56 20.46
C SER A 382 -40.30 10.08 20.30
N LYS A 383 -40.12 10.57 19.05
CA LYS A 383 -39.83 11.98 18.77
C LYS A 383 -41.10 12.80 18.55
N PRO A 384 -41.12 14.08 19.01
CA PRO A 384 -42.27 14.94 18.80
C PRO A 384 -42.44 15.30 17.33
N PHE A 385 -43.69 15.47 16.88
CA PHE A 385 -44.04 15.74 15.48
C PHE A 385 -43.26 16.90 14.85
N ALA A 386 -43.04 17.99 15.59
CA ALA A 386 -42.27 19.14 15.11
C ALA A 386 -40.80 18.79 14.79
N GLU A 387 -40.17 17.88 15.55
CA GLU A 387 -38.81 17.40 15.25
C GLU A 387 -38.81 16.47 14.03
N LEU A 388 -39.84 15.62 13.89
CA LEU A 388 -40.02 14.73 12.75
C LEU A 388 -40.26 15.52 11.45
N GLU A 389 -41.17 16.49 11.48
CA GLU A 389 -41.45 17.41 10.37
C GLU A 389 -40.19 18.19 10.00
N ARG A 390 -39.45 18.72 10.99
CA ARG A 390 -38.18 19.40 10.74
C ARG A 390 -37.18 18.46 10.07
N SER A 391 -37.02 17.22 10.51
CA SER A 391 -36.06 16.29 9.89
C SER A 391 -36.50 15.77 8.51
N ALA A 392 -37.81 15.70 8.26
CA ALA A 392 -38.37 15.32 6.98
C ALA A 392 -38.21 16.43 5.93
N LEU A 393 -38.19 17.70 6.37
CA LEU A 393 -38.15 18.88 5.49
C LEU A 393 -36.81 19.61 5.47
N SER A 394 -36.03 19.52 6.55
CA SER A 394 -34.67 20.08 6.64
C SER A 394 -33.64 19.00 6.40
N ILE A 395 -32.46 19.45 6.00
CA ILE A 395 -31.31 18.58 5.77
C ILE A 395 -30.22 19.05 6.72
N SER A 396 -30.13 18.41 7.88
CA SER A 396 -29.13 18.78 8.89
C SER A 396 -27.76 18.15 8.58
N THR A 397 -27.74 17.14 7.70
CA THR A 397 -26.55 16.37 7.30
C THR A 397 -26.03 16.71 5.90
N ALA A 398 -26.03 17.98 5.50
CA ALA A 398 -25.42 18.38 4.23
C ALA A 398 -23.93 17.97 4.22
N LEU A 399 -23.57 17.07 3.32
CA LEU A 399 -22.18 16.73 3.01
C LEU A 399 -21.63 17.78 2.05
N SER A 400 -20.49 18.38 2.38
CA SER A 400 -19.84 19.29 1.44
C SER A 400 -19.19 18.48 0.32
N PRO A 401 -19.24 18.96 -0.94
CA PRO A 401 -18.51 18.35 -2.05
C PRO A 401 -17.02 18.20 -1.75
N THR A 402 -16.45 19.17 -1.02
CA THR A 402 -15.05 19.17 -0.60
C THR A 402 -14.69 18.04 0.36
N GLN A 403 -15.60 17.64 1.26
CA GLN A 403 -15.38 16.50 2.17
C GLN A 403 -15.40 15.18 1.41
N LEU A 404 -16.37 14.99 0.51
CA LEU A 404 -16.46 13.82 -0.36
C LEU A 404 -15.23 13.70 -1.27
N ALA A 405 -14.81 14.81 -1.90
CA ALA A 405 -13.61 14.86 -2.73
C ALA A 405 -12.35 14.50 -1.93
N SER A 406 -12.21 15.00 -0.68
CA SER A 406 -11.08 14.65 0.19
C SER A 406 -11.02 13.16 0.49
N TRP A 407 -12.17 12.53 0.75
CA TRP A 407 -12.24 11.11 1.04
C TRP A 407 -11.96 10.22 -0.17
N ILE A 408 -12.46 10.61 -1.35
CA ILE A 408 -12.16 9.95 -2.62
C ILE A 408 -10.65 10.00 -2.89
N LYS A 409 -10.00 11.14 -2.63
CA LYS A 409 -8.54 11.29 -2.72
C LYS A 409 -7.80 10.34 -1.78
N ILE A 410 -8.18 10.30 -0.50
CA ILE A 410 -7.57 9.37 0.48
C ILE A 410 -7.73 7.92 0.02
N TYR A 411 -8.93 7.51 -0.39
CA TYR A 411 -9.17 6.17 -0.93
C TYR A 411 -8.29 5.85 -2.13
N SER A 412 -8.18 6.78 -3.08
CA SER A 412 -7.34 6.63 -4.28
C SER A 412 -5.86 6.41 -3.93
N ILE A 413 -5.34 7.22 -2.99
CA ILE A 413 -3.95 7.11 -2.52
C ILE A 413 -3.71 5.75 -1.85
N LEU A 414 -4.60 5.32 -0.94
CA LEU A 414 -4.48 4.05 -0.25
C LEU A 414 -4.54 2.86 -1.21
N PHE A 415 -5.49 2.87 -2.14
CA PHE A 415 -5.69 1.80 -3.12
C PHE A 415 -4.49 1.68 -4.07
N SER A 416 -4.00 2.80 -4.61
CA SER A 416 -2.88 2.83 -5.56
C SER A 416 -1.55 2.38 -4.95
N ASN A 417 -1.47 2.40 -3.61
CA ASN A 417 -0.26 2.07 -2.86
C ASN A 417 -0.44 0.83 -1.97
N ALA A 418 -1.45 0.01 -2.23
CA ALA A 418 -1.74 -1.20 -1.45
C ALA A 418 -0.56 -2.19 -1.38
N ASN A 419 0.28 -2.25 -2.42
CA ASN A 419 1.48 -3.09 -2.40
C ASN A 419 2.50 -2.65 -1.33
N LEU A 420 2.62 -1.34 -1.07
CA LEU A 420 3.53 -0.81 -0.04
C LEU A 420 3.07 -1.19 1.37
N LEU A 421 1.76 -1.39 1.57
CA LEU A 421 1.17 -1.87 2.81
C LEU A 421 1.50 -3.34 3.09
N SER A 422 1.60 -4.16 2.03
CA SER A 422 1.87 -5.61 2.16
C SER A 422 3.29 -5.92 2.69
N HIS A 423 4.22 -4.97 2.58
CA HIS A 423 5.61 -5.12 2.99
C HIS A 423 5.92 -4.66 4.41
N GLY A 424 5.00 -3.93 5.06
CA GLY A 424 5.04 -3.67 6.49
C GLY A 424 4.72 -4.96 7.24
N LYS A 425 5.73 -5.80 7.53
CA LYS A 425 5.57 -7.13 8.19
C LYS A 425 4.80 -7.11 9.52
N ALA A 426 4.54 -5.93 10.07
CA ALA A 426 3.46 -5.69 11.00
C ALA A 426 2.60 -4.56 10.43
N ILE A 427 1.41 -4.85 9.91
CA ILE A 427 0.29 -3.92 10.18
C ILE A 427 0.22 -3.92 11.70
N VAL A 428 0.77 -2.87 12.31
CA VAL A 428 0.97 -2.64 13.74
C VAL A 428 -0.02 -3.47 14.56
N ALA A 429 0.48 -4.55 15.17
CA ALA A 429 -0.22 -5.45 16.09
C ALA A 429 -1.77 -5.40 16.11
N LYS A 430 -2.45 -6.23 15.28
CA LYS A 430 -3.81 -6.77 15.55
C LYS A 430 -5.06 -5.88 15.59
N GLU A 431 -5.07 -4.56 15.41
CA GLU A 431 -6.32 -3.82 15.75
C GLU A 431 -7.33 -3.52 14.62
N ARG A 432 -6.96 -3.48 13.32
CA ARG A 432 -7.92 -3.55 12.20
C ARG A 432 -7.22 -3.63 10.85
N ALA A 433 -7.71 -4.48 9.95
CA ALA A 433 -7.26 -4.51 8.57
C ALA A 433 -7.85 -3.31 7.79
N ILE A 434 -7.10 -2.74 6.86
CA ILE A 434 -7.63 -1.75 5.91
C ILE A 434 -8.59 -2.48 4.96
N GLU A 435 -9.89 -2.21 5.10
CA GLU A 435 -10.95 -2.76 4.24
C GLU A 435 -11.31 -1.73 3.16
N LEU A 436 -10.62 -1.77 2.02
CA LEU A 436 -10.84 -0.82 0.92
C LEU A 436 -12.27 -0.92 0.35
N GLU A 437 -12.83 -2.12 0.24
CA GLU A 437 -14.20 -2.33 -0.25
C GLU A 437 -15.26 -1.61 0.59
N LYS A 438 -15.04 -1.56 1.91
CA LYS A 438 -15.95 -0.90 2.85
C LYS A 438 -15.91 0.61 2.71
N MET A 439 -14.72 1.19 2.58
CA MET A 439 -14.57 2.62 2.31
C MET A 439 -15.20 3.00 0.96
N ARG A 440 -15.06 2.15 -0.06
CA ARG A 440 -15.72 2.34 -1.36
C ARG A 440 -17.25 2.33 -1.25
N SER A 441 -17.83 1.40 -0.51
CA SER A 441 -19.28 1.36 -0.25
C SER A 441 -19.75 2.64 0.44
N LEU A 442 -19.06 3.08 1.50
CA LEU A 442 -19.39 4.31 2.22
C LEU A 442 -19.32 5.55 1.30
N ILE A 443 -18.28 5.68 0.46
CA ILE A 443 -18.18 6.76 -0.52
C ILE A 443 -19.38 6.73 -1.47
N SER A 444 -19.71 5.55 -2.03
CA SER A 444 -20.83 5.38 -2.95
C SER A 444 -22.16 5.82 -2.35
N ASP A 445 -22.47 5.38 -1.13
CA ASP A 445 -23.72 5.69 -0.45
C ASP A 445 -23.83 7.20 -0.15
N LEU A 446 -22.73 7.80 0.34
CA LEU A 446 -22.69 9.23 0.69
C LEU A 446 -22.73 10.14 -0.54
N THR A 447 -22.09 9.74 -1.65
CA THR A 447 -22.20 10.44 -2.94
C THR A 447 -23.63 10.36 -3.48
N THR A 448 -24.25 9.18 -3.42
CA THR A 448 -25.64 8.99 -3.84
C THR A 448 -26.60 9.87 -3.04
N TYR A 449 -26.42 9.93 -1.71
CA TYR A 449 -27.19 10.83 -0.85
C TYR A 449 -27.05 12.30 -1.25
N HIS A 450 -25.81 12.78 -1.44
CA HIS A 450 -25.53 14.16 -1.81
C HIS A 450 -26.18 14.55 -3.16
N LEU A 451 -26.13 13.65 -4.15
CA LEU A 451 -26.75 13.89 -5.46
C LEU A 451 -28.28 13.99 -5.36
N ILE A 452 -28.92 13.04 -4.68
CA ILE A 452 -30.37 13.03 -4.49
C ILE A 452 -30.83 14.29 -3.74
N GLN A 453 -30.06 14.71 -2.74
CA GLN A 453 -30.33 15.92 -1.97
C GLN A 453 -30.36 17.18 -2.85
N ASN A 454 -29.31 17.41 -3.65
CA ASN A 454 -29.21 18.59 -4.49
C ASN A 454 -30.32 18.62 -5.56
N ILE A 455 -30.68 17.45 -6.10
CA ILE A 455 -31.77 17.31 -7.06
C ILE A 455 -33.12 17.67 -6.42
N ALA A 456 -33.38 17.19 -5.21
CA ALA A 456 -34.61 17.50 -4.49
C ALA A 456 -34.71 19.02 -4.18
N GLN A 457 -33.61 19.65 -3.78
CA GLN A 457 -33.56 21.11 -3.56
C GLN A 457 -33.82 21.90 -4.84
N LEU A 458 -33.18 21.50 -5.95
CA LEU A 458 -33.39 22.11 -7.25
C LEU A 458 -34.86 22.03 -7.68
N LYS A 459 -35.48 20.85 -7.50
CA LYS A 459 -36.89 20.63 -7.84
C LYS A 459 -37.83 21.55 -7.03
N VAL A 460 -37.59 21.70 -5.72
CA VAL A 460 -38.38 22.61 -4.87
C VAL A 460 -38.28 24.07 -5.34
N VAL A 461 -37.08 24.50 -5.73
CA VAL A 461 -36.85 25.85 -6.23
C VAL A 461 -37.52 26.06 -7.59
N VAL A 462 -37.41 25.07 -8.49
CA VAL A 462 -38.07 25.07 -9.81
C VAL A 462 -39.59 25.12 -9.65
N ASP A 463 -40.17 24.25 -8.82
CA ASP A 463 -41.62 24.19 -8.57
C ASP A 463 -42.16 25.52 -8.01
N ARG A 464 -41.41 26.19 -7.13
CA ARG A 464 -41.75 27.54 -6.63
C ARG A 464 -41.67 28.60 -7.71
N SER A 465 -40.69 28.51 -8.62
CA SER A 465 -40.56 29.44 -9.76
C SER A 465 -41.60 29.20 -10.86
N ILE A 466 -42.14 27.99 -11.00
CA ILE A 466 -43.24 27.66 -11.91
C ILE A 466 -44.57 28.31 -11.48
N LEU A 467 -44.69 28.87 -10.28
CA LEU A 467 -45.88 29.59 -9.82
C LEU A 467 -45.94 31.07 -10.28
N VAL A 468 -44.93 31.54 -11.01
CA VAL A 468 -44.87 32.88 -11.65
C VAL A 468 -45.83 32.93 -12.86
N PRO A 469 -46.31 34.09 -13.39
CA PRO A 469 -47.27 34.12 -14.50
C PRO A 469 -46.76 33.47 -15.81
N ASP A 470 -47.68 32.89 -16.61
CA ASP A 470 -47.38 32.03 -17.76
C ASP A 470 -46.70 32.72 -18.97
N ASP A 471 -46.81 34.05 -19.06
CA ASP A 471 -46.33 34.81 -20.22
C ASP A 471 -44.79 34.91 -20.28
N GLU A 472 -44.09 34.72 -19.16
CA GLU A 472 -42.62 34.67 -19.08
C GLU A 472 -42.07 33.23 -19.23
N LYS A 473 -42.87 32.21 -18.92
CA LYS A 473 -42.44 30.80 -18.87
C LYS A 473 -42.11 30.21 -20.24
N ILE A 474 -42.93 30.49 -21.25
CA ILE A 474 -42.84 29.81 -22.56
C ILE A 474 -41.54 30.19 -23.30
N ALA A 475 -41.10 31.45 -23.19
CA ALA A 475 -39.84 31.91 -23.77
C ALA A 475 -38.62 31.32 -23.04
N GLN A 476 -38.67 31.27 -21.71
CA GLN A 476 -37.59 30.78 -20.84
C GLN A 476 -37.40 29.26 -20.92
N PHE A 477 -38.48 28.48 -21.01
CA PHE A 477 -38.40 27.01 -21.15
C PHE A 477 -37.91 26.55 -22.53
N LYS A 478 -38.23 27.30 -23.59
CA LYS A 478 -37.73 27.01 -24.94
C LYS A 478 -36.22 27.29 -25.03
N GLN A 479 -35.77 28.39 -24.43
CA GLN A 479 -34.34 28.68 -24.27
C GLN A 479 -33.65 27.63 -23.40
N PHE A 480 -34.20 27.25 -22.25
CA PHE A 480 -33.65 26.18 -21.38
C PHE A 480 -33.47 24.86 -22.15
N SER A 481 -34.47 24.42 -22.92
CA SER A 481 -34.38 23.20 -23.73
C SER A 481 -33.30 23.28 -24.82
N ASP A 482 -33.13 24.44 -25.46
CA ASP A 482 -32.13 24.63 -26.52
C ASP A 482 -30.70 24.75 -25.94
N ILE A 483 -30.54 25.42 -24.79
CA ILE A 483 -29.26 25.59 -24.08
C ILE A 483 -28.80 24.26 -23.46
N LEU A 484 -29.73 23.51 -22.89
CA LEU A 484 -29.46 22.20 -22.31
C LEU A 484 -29.03 21.20 -23.40
N ARG A 485 -29.64 21.27 -24.59
CA ARG A 485 -29.26 20.47 -25.77
C ARG A 485 -27.88 20.86 -26.33
N ILE A 486 -27.55 22.15 -26.35
CA ILE A 486 -26.23 22.66 -26.76
C ILE A 486 -25.14 22.24 -25.76
N LYS A 487 -25.41 22.28 -24.45
CA LYS A 487 -24.48 21.83 -23.40
C LYS A 487 -24.29 20.30 -23.40
N LEU A 488 -25.33 19.53 -23.72
CA LEU A 488 -25.23 18.09 -23.94
C LEU A 488 -24.40 17.73 -25.17
N GLN A 489 -24.44 18.54 -26.22
CA GLN A 489 -23.54 18.40 -27.36
C GLN A 489 -22.11 18.84 -27.00
N GLY A 490 -21.94 19.89 -26.20
CA GLY A 490 -20.63 20.35 -25.70
C GLY A 490 -19.92 19.41 -24.72
N LEU A 491 -20.66 18.60 -23.97
CA LEU A 491 -20.12 17.53 -23.10
C LEU A 491 -19.77 16.24 -23.88
N MET A 492 -20.18 16.13 -25.15
CA MET A 492 -19.96 14.94 -25.97
C MET A 492 -19.02 15.17 -27.16
N ASP A 493 -18.68 16.40 -27.52
CA ASP A 493 -17.73 16.69 -28.60
C ASP A 493 -16.29 16.90 -28.08
N GLN A 494 -15.34 16.24 -28.74
CA GLN A 494 -13.95 16.05 -28.31
C GLN A 494 -12.98 17.16 -28.77
N GLU A 495 -13.44 18.29 -29.31
CA GLU A 495 -12.50 19.28 -29.86
C GLU A 495 -12.37 20.56 -29.01
N ARG A 496 -11.14 20.74 -28.51
CA ARG A 496 -10.64 21.93 -27.81
C ARG A 496 -11.06 23.22 -28.52
N GLN A 497 -11.82 24.09 -27.82
CA GLN A 497 -11.38 25.45 -27.47
C GLN A 497 -12.46 26.24 -26.70
N LYS A 498 -12.02 26.88 -25.60
CA LYS A 498 -12.68 27.83 -24.70
C LYS A 498 -13.75 27.26 -23.76
N GLU A 499 -13.28 26.79 -22.60
CA GLU A 499 -14.07 26.75 -21.38
C GLU A 499 -14.65 28.16 -21.13
N LYS A 500 -15.99 28.26 -21.09
CA LYS A 500 -16.67 29.44 -20.57
C LYS A 500 -16.55 29.41 -19.05
N SER A 501 -16.38 30.58 -18.43
CA SER A 501 -16.40 30.69 -16.97
C SER A 501 -17.76 30.27 -16.42
N LEU A 502 -17.80 29.72 -15.21
CA LEU A 502 -19.04 29.31 -14.52
C LEU A 502 -20.09 30.44 -14.51
N ARG A 503 -19.63 31.69 -14.45
CA ARG A 503 -20.46 32.90 -14.52
C ARG A 503 -21.13 33.08 -15.88
N GLU A 504 -20.41 32.88 -16.97
CA GLU A 504 -20.97 32.89 -18.33
C GLU A 504 -21.95 31.71 -18.55
N MET A 505 -21.71 30.56 -17.92
CA MET A 505 -22.63 29.41 -17.99
C MET A 505 -23.95 29.63 -17.23
N ILE A 506 -23.93 30.46 -16.18
CA ILE A 506 -25.08 30.90 -15.38
C ILE A 506 -25.84 32.03 -16.12
N ASP A 507 -25.12 33.00 -16.69
CA ASP A 507 -25.71 34.10 -17.48
C ASP A 507 -26.39 33.59 -18.76
N GLU A 508 -25.86 32.52 -19.38
CA GLU A 508 -26.45 31.90 -20.57
C GLU A 508 -27.67 31.01 -20.29
N LEU A 509 -28.00 30.68 -19.03
CA LEU A 509 -29.12 29.78 -18.70
C LEU A 509 -30.50 30.47 -18.63
N VAL A 510 -30.61 31.79 -18.88
CA VAL A 510 -31.86 32.60 -19.01
C VAL A 510 -33.02 32.16 -18.10
N PHE A 511 -32.74 31.75 -16.88
CA PHE A 511 -33.79 31.30 -15.97
C PHE A 511 -33.67 32.01 -14.64
N LEU A 512 -33.56 33.33 -14.60
CA LEU A 512 -33.21 33.99 -13.34
C LEU A 512 -33.68 35.43 -13.17
N ASN A 513 -34.72 35.59 -12.35
CA ASN A 513 -34.84 36.74 -11.43
C ASN A 513 -34.74 36.30 -9.96
N ASN A 514 -34.39 35.04 -9.68
CA ASN A 514 -34.32 34.48 -8.32
C ASN A 514 -32.89 34.01 -7.97
N GLU A 515 -32.17 34.82 -7.20
CA GLU A 515 -30.78 34.57 -6.78
C GLU A 515 -30.59 33.24 -6.02
N SER A 516 -31.62 32.75 -5.33
CA SER A 516 -31.55 31.47 -4.61
C SER A 516 -31.48 30.27 -5.56
N ALA A 517 -32.14 30.35 -6.72
CA ALA A 517 -32.06 29.33 -7.75
C ALA A 517 -30.70 29.31 -8.46
N GLN A 518 -30.11 30.50 -8.69
CA GLN A 518 -28.75 30.64 -9.23
C GLN A 518 -27.75 29.90 -8.36
N PHE A 519 -27.83 30.19 -7.06
CA PHE A 519 -26.90 29.68 -6.09
C PHE A 519 -26.96 28.15 -6.01
N VAL A 520 -28.15 27.57 -5.86
CA VAL A 520 -28.32 26.11 -5.75
C VAL A 520 -27.89 25.39 -7.03
N ILE A 521 -28.20 25.94 -8.21
CA ILE A 521 -27.76 25.39 -9.50
C ILE A 521 -26.23 25.44 -9.61
N ALA A 522 -25.63 26.60 -9.32
CA ALA A 522 -24.19 26.80 -9.38
C ALA A 522 -23.45 25.89 -8.39
N GLU A 523 -23.94 25.77 -7.16
CA GLU A 523 -23.37 24.91 -6.12
C GLU A 523 -23.51 23.42 -6.48
N THR A 524 -24.64 23.01 -7.06
CA THR A 524 -24.86 21.62 -7.51
C THR A 524 -23.93 21.26 -8.66
N PHE A 525 -23.77 22.13 -9.66
CA PHE A 525 -22.85 21.90 -10.78
C PHE A 525 -21.39 21.99 -10.37
N ALA A 526 -21.02 22.93 -9.50
CA ALA A 526 -19.67 23.03 -8.96
C ALA A 526 -19.31 21.79 -8.11
N GLY A 527 -20.21 21.35 -7.23
CA GLY A 527 -20.02 20.13 -6.45
C GLY A 527 -19.94 18.88 -7.31
N PHE A 528 -20.74 18.80 -8.38
CA PHE A 528 -20.64 17.71 -9.36
C PHE A 528 -19.30 17.72 -10.10
N GLN A 529 -18.85 18.90 -10.55
CA GLN A 529 -17.57 19.06 -11.22
C GLN A 529 -16.41 18.72 -10.28
N ASP A 530 -16.43 19.15 -9.02
CA ASP A 530 -15.42 18.80 -8.02
C ASP A 530 -15.34 17.29 -7.76
N ILE A 531 -16.50 16.61 -7.69
CA ILE A 531 -16.57 15.16 -7.52
C ILE A 531 -16.04 14.45 -8.77
N VAL A 532 -16.49 14.87 -9.95
CA VAL A 532 -16.05 14.33 -11.24
C VAL A 532 -14.55 14.57 -11.45
N ASP A 533 -14.03 15.73 -11.07
CA ASP A 533 -12.60 16.07 -11.14
C ASP A 533 -11.79 15.30 -10.11
N ALA A 534 -12.32 15.03 -8.91
CA ALA A 534 -11.69 14.13 -7.95
C ALA A 534 -11.61 12.69 -8.49
N PHE A 535 -12.66 12.20 -9.14
CA PHE A 535 -12.62 10.92 -9.84
C PHE A 535 -11.63 10.95 -11.01
N ASN A 536 -11.68 11.98 -11.86
CA ASN A 536 -10.83 12.14 -13.06
C ASN A 536 -9.35 12.33 -12.73
N SER A 537 -9.02 13.12 -11.71
CA SER A 537 -7.64 13.30 -11.22
C SER A 537 -7.09 12.06 -10.54
N GLY A 538 -7.96 11.24 -9.94
CA GLY A 538 -7.62 9.90 -9.46
C GLY A 538 -7.54 8.82 -10.54
N VAL A 539 -7.92 9.11 -11.80
CA VAL A 539 -7.87 8.14 -12.90
C VAL A 539 -6.48 8.14 -13.55
N SER A 540 -5.63 7.23 -13.09
CA SER A 540 -4.95 6.35 -14.04
C SER A 540 -5.82 5.08 -14.16
N ASP A 541 -6.31 4.76 -15.35
CA ASP A 541 -6.96 3.52 -15.86
C ASP A 541 -7.97 2.67 -15.03
N TYR A 542 -8.23 2.87 -13.74
CA TYR A 542 -8.82 1.82 -12.89
C TYR A 542 -10.34 1.93 -12.61
N PHE A 543 -11.00 3.06 -12.93
CA PHE A 543 -12.45 3.25 -12.74
C PHE A 543 -13.30 2.99 -13.99
N VAL A 544 -12.71 2.47 -15.08
CA VAL A 544 -13.37 2.41 -16.41
C VAL A 544 -14.70 1.62 -16.40
N ARG A 545 -14.84 0.62 -15.52
CA ARG A 545 -16.06 -0.20 -15.44
C ARG A 545 -17.22 0.46 -14.68
N ASP A 546 -16.91 1.26 -13.66
CA ASP A 546 -17.91 2.04 -12.91
C ASP A 546 -18.17 3.40 -13.57
N LYS A 547 -17.23 3.91 -14.37
CA LYS A 547 -17.40 5.14 -15.16
C LYS A 547 -18.60 5.01 -16.10
N GLU A 548 -18.77 3.90 -16.80
CA GLU A 548 -19.94 3.69 -17.66
C GLU A 548 -21.23 3.52 -16.85
N ALA A 549 -21.20 2.82 -15.72
CA ALA A 549 -22.38 2.64 -14.86
C ALA A 549 -22.82 3.97 -14.23
N LEU A 550 -21.88 4.74 -13.69
CA LEU A 550 -22.11 6.03 -13.05
C LEU A 550 -22.40 7.12 -14.10
N LEU A 551 -21.82 7.08 -15.30
CA LEU A 551 -22.24 7.92 -16.43
C LEU A 551 -23.62 7.54 -16.93
N LYS A 552 -23.98 6.26 -16.92
CA LYS A 552 -25.31 5.78 -17.34
C LYS A 552 -26.37 6.11 -16.31
N GLU A 553 -26.06 5.99 -15.03
CA GLU A 553 -26.92 6.38 -13.92
C GLU A 553 -27.02 7.90 -13.79
N SER A 554 -25.92 8.65 -13.90
CA SER A 554 -25.98 10.12 -13.96
C SER A 554 -26.70 10.62 -15.21
N ARG A 555 -26.53 9.98 -16.38
CA ARG A 555 -27.34 10.28 -17.58
C ARG A 555 -28.81 9.89 -17.42
N ALA A 556 -29.10 8.77 -16.76
CA ALA A 556 -30.47 8.35 -16.48
C ALA A 556 -31.14 9.32 -15.50
N LEU A 557 -30.45 9.69 -14.42
CA LEU A 557 -30.86 10.65 -13.41
C LEU A 557 -31.00 12.06 -13.99
N TYR A 558 -30.07 12.47 -14.86
CA TYR A 558 -30.15 13.70 -15.63
C TYR A 558 -31.34 13.70 -16.59
N ASN A 559 -31.57 12.61 -17.31
CA ASN A 559 -32.74 12.46 -18.18
C ASN A 559 -34.05 12.41 -17.36
N GLU A 560 -34.02 11.87 -16.15
CA GLU A 560 -35.13 11.89 -15.19
C GLU A 560 -35.44 13.33 -14.76
N ILE A 561 -34.41 14.11 -14.41
CA ILE A 561 -34.52 15.55 -14.07
C ILE A 561 -35.09 16.32 -15.27
N CYS A 562 -34.56 16.10 -16.47
CA CYS A 562 -35.05 16.75 -17.68
C CYS A 562 -36.50 16.34 -18.00
N ASN A 563 -36.84 15.07 -17.88
CA ASN A 563 -38.20 14.56 -18.12
C ASN A 563 -39.19 15.04 -17.06
N GLN A 564 -38.78 15.19 -15.80
CA GLN A 564 -39.61 15.76 -14.74
C GLN A 564 -39.83 17.27 -14.95
N CYS A 565 -38.79 18.01 -15.34
CA CYS A 565 -38.88 19.42 -15.71
C CYS A 565 -39.74 19.65 -16.98
N LEU A 566 -39.79 18.68 -17.91
CA LEU A 566 -40.53 18.79 -19.18
C LEU A 566 -41.95 18.17 -19.15
N LYS A 567 -42.26 17.27 -18.20
CA LYS A 567 -43.55 16.57 -18.12
C LYS A 567 -44.75 17.49 -17.85
N GLY A 568 -44.52 18.72 -17.39
CA GLY A 568 -45.55 19.76 -17.24
C GLY A 568 -45.74 20.69 -18.45
N VAL A 569 -44.83 20.66 -19.43
CA VAL A 569 -44.76 21.67 -20.52
C VAL A 569 -45.48 21.23 -21.79
N ILE A 570 -45.65 19.92 -22.04
CA ILE A 570 -46.37 19.43 -23.22
C ILE A 570 -47.80 19.02 -22.84
N LYS A 571 -48.70 20.00 -22.67
CA LYS A 571 -50.12 19.75 -22.97
C LYS A 571 -50.20 19.53 -24.47
N ARG A 572 -50.38 18.28 -24.92
CA ARG A 572 -50.74 18.01 -26.32
C ARG A 572 -51.96 18.87 -26.67
N PRO A 573 -51.93 19.66 -27.75
CA PRO A 573 -53.05 20.50 -28.10
C PRO A 573 -54.28 19.61 -28.34
N VAL A 574 -55.40 19.98 -27.71
CA VAL A 574 -56.71 19.42 -28.03
C VAL A 574 -56.98 19.77 -29.49
N LEU A 575 -56.86 18.78 -30.38
CA LEU A 575 -57.26 18.91 -31.78
C LEU A 575 -58.75 19.25 -31.80
N LEU A 576 -59.05 20.46 -32.27
CA LEU A 576 -60.37 20.93 -32.63
C LEU A 576 -61.10 19.85 -33.45
N ARG A 577 -62.24 19.40 -32.92
CA ARG A 577 -63.23 18.64 -33.69
C ARG A 577 -63.66 19.50 -34.88
N GLN A 578 -63.33 19.07 -36.09
CA GLN A 578 -64.13 19.34 -37.28
C GLN A 578 -64.64 18.01 -37.85
N HIS A 579 -65.94 17.99 -38.10
CA HIS A 579 -66.71 16.89 -38.64
C HIS A 579 -66.32 16.55 -40.09
N LYS A 580 -66.23 15.26 -40.42
CA LYS A 580 -67.09 14.51 -41.38
C LYS A 580 -66.39 13.23 -41.90
N SER A 581 -67.16 12.13 -41.89
CA SER A 581 -67.17 10.92 -42.76
C SER A 581 -65.85 10.19 -43.04
N GLU A 582 -65.72 8.86 -43.08
CA GLU A 582 -66.64 7.73 -43.17
C GLU A 582 -65.86 6.44 -42.79
N THR A 583 -66.57 5.43 -42.28
CA THR A 583 -66.36 3.94 -42.26
C THR A 583 -65.12 3.35 -42.97
N VAL A 584 -64.44 2.25 -42.58
CA VAL A 584 -64.59 1.07 -41.69
C VAL A 584 -63.21 0.36 -41.67
N PRO A 585 -62.90 -0.58 -40.75
CA PRO A 585 -61.57 -0.77 -40.16
C PRO A 585 -60.77 -1.95 -40.74
N GLU A 586 -59.44 -1.93 -40.63
CA GLU A 586 -58.68 -3.18 -40.61
C GLU A 586 -57.35 -3.15 -39.81
N ALA A 587 -57.31 -4.09 -38.86
CA ALA A 587 -56.20 -4.76 -38.18
C ALA A 587 -54.87 -4.02 -37.92
N ARG A 588 -54.76 -3.37 -36.75
CA ARG A 588 -53.46 -3.10 -36.11
C ARG A 588 -52.99 -4.33 -35.33
N LYS A 589 -51.85 -4.90 -35.74
CA LYS A 589 -51.03 -5.80 -34.92
C LYS A 589 -50.70 -5.11 -33.59
N ARG A 590 -51.09 -5.72 -32.47
CA ARG A 590 -50.72 -5.27 -31.12
C ARG A 590 -49.20 -5.31 -30.93
N SER A 591 -48.63 -4.26 -30.34
CA SER A 591 -47.23 -4.20 -29.92
C SER A 591 -46.97 -5.14 -28.74
N TRP A 592 -45.70 -5.54 -28.57
CA TRP A 592 -45.18 -6.37 -27.47
C TRP A 592 -45.78 -5.99 -26.12
N LEU A 593 -45.81 -4.70 -25.78
CA LEU A 593 -46.29 -4.20 -24.48
C LEU A 593 -47.77 -4.55 -24.21
N GLY A 594 -48.59 -4.75 -25.26
CA GLY A 594 -49.98 -5.18 -25.14
C GLY A 594 -50.17 -6.70 -24.93
N ARG A 595 -49.11 -7.51 -24.91
CA ARG A 595 -49.16 -8.94 -24.52
C ARG A 595 -48.72 -9.17 -23.07
N LEU A 596 -48.15 -8.17 -22.40
CA LEU A 596 -47.60 -8.30 -21.04
C LEU A 596 -48.56 -7.87 -19.93
N PHE A 597 -49.69 -7.24 -20.27
CA PHE A 597 -50.73 -6.85 -19.31
C PHE A 597 -52.12 -7.35 -19.72
N SER A 598 -52.17 -8.54 -20.34
CA SER A 598 -53.40 -9.34 -20.50
C SER A 598 -53.25 -10.64 -19.74
#